data_AF-A0A2D8Z7H7-F1
#
_entry.id   AF-A0A2D8Z7H7-F1
#
_cell.length_a   1.000
_cell.length_b   1.000
_cell.length_c   1.000
_cell.angle_alpha   90.00
_cell.angle_beta   90.00
_cell.angle_gamma   90.00
#
_symmetry.space_group_name_H-M   'P 1'
#
loop_
_entity.id
_entity.type
_entity.pdbx_description
1 polymer ?
#
loop_
_entity_poly.entity_id
_entity_poly.type
_entity_poly.pdbx_seq_one_letter_code
_entity_poly.pdbx_strand_id
1 'polypeptide(L)'
;KVEAEGSLKNGRPDGLTTFWYDTGEKAGEGTYKDNKRDGILIEWHKNGNKKMEQNFDAGNLLSNKFWDKEGNEVDSYEGANK
;
A
#
# COMPACT_ATOMS: atom_id res chain seq x y z
N LYS A 1 12.30 -8.39 5.41
CA LYS A 1 12.84 -7.08 4.99
C LYS A 1 12.13 -6.66 3.69
N VAL A 2 11.21 -5.71 3.78
CA VAL A 2 10.53 -5.16 2.60
C VAL A 2 11.50 -4.25 1.85
N GLU A 3 11.83 -4.60 0.61
CA GLU A 3 12.65 -3.76 -0.25
C GLU A 3 11.73 -2.79 -1.00
N ALA A 4 12.08 -1.50 -0.98
CA ALA A 4 11.30 -0.46 -1.63
C ALA A 4 12.00 -0.06 -2.94
N GLU A 5 11.37 -0.30 -4.08
CA GLU A 5 11.82 0.21 -5.38
C GLU A 5 10.99 1.47 -5.71
N GLY A 6 11.64 2.63 -5.68
CA GLY A 6 11.01 3.91 -5.98
C GLY A 6 12.03 5.02 -6.12
N SER A 7 11.62 6.10 -6.78
CA SER A 7 12.43 7.32 -6.89
C SER A 7 12.64 7.90 -5.48
N LEU A 8 13.89 7.95 -5.02
CA LEU A 8 14.24 8.55 -3.74
C LEU A 8 14.72 9.99 -3.98
N LYS A 9 14.04 10.97 -3.37
CA LYS A 9 14.53 12.35 -3.31
C LYS A 9 14.99 12.63 -1.89
N ASN A 10 16.28 12.95 -1.73
CA ASN A 10 16.90 13.23 -0.43
C ASN A 10 16.76 12.09 0.60
N GLY A 11 16.81 10.83 0.15
CA GLY A 11 16.66 9.65 1.01
C GLY A 11 15.22 9.38 1.46
N ARG A 12 14.23 10.01 0.84
CA ARG A 12 12.79 9.82 1.10
C ARG A 12 12.07 9.37 -0.17
N PRO A 13 11.01 8.56 -0.07
CA PRO A 13 10.20 8.18 -1.22
C PRO A 13 9.57 9.42 -1.89
N ASP A 14 9.79 9.58 -3.19
CA ASP A 14 9.24 10.64 -4.03
C ASP A 14 8.87 10.05 -5.39
N GLY A 15 7.59 9.72 -5.55
CA GLY A 15 7.05 9.00 -6.69
C GLY A 15 6.45 7.65 -6.30
N LEU A 16 6.20 6.82 -7.31
CA LEU A 16 5.71 5.45 -7.11
C LEU A 16 6.77 4.63 -6.37
N THR A 17 6.35 4.01 -5.28
CA THR A 17 7.16 3.12 -4.46
C THR A 17 6.47 1.78 -4.39
N THR A 18 7.17 0.73 -4.78
CA THR A 18 6.69 -0.67 -4.65
C THR A 18 7.40 -1.34 -3.48
N PHE A 19 6.65 -2.08 -2.69
CA PHE A 19 7.08 -2.85 -1.53
C PHE A 19 6.93 -4.33 -1.85
N TRP A 20 7.94 -5.13 -1.52
CA TRP A 20 7.96 -6.57 -1.79
C TRP A 20 8.01 -7.39 -0.50
N TYR A 21 7.39 -8.57 -0.50
CA TYR A 21 7.61 -9.60 0.50
C TYR A 21 9.01 -10.20 0.34
N ASP A 22 9.54 -10.80 1.40
CA ASP A 22 10.86 -11.46 1.38
C ASP A 22 10.92 -12.63 0.36
N THR A 23 9.76 -13.12 -0.07
CA THR A 23 9.58 -14.13 -1.12
C THR A 23 9.70 -13.56 -2.54
N GLY A 24 9.78 -12.24 -2.70
CA GLY A 24 9.81 -11.53 -3.99
C GLY A 24 8.44 -11.18 -4.56
N GLU A 25 7.35 -11.52 -3.86
CA GLU A 25 5.98 -11.19 -4.26
C GLU A 25 5.64 -9.75 -3.88
N LYS A 26 4.81 -9.06 -4.67
CA LYS A 26 4.41 -7.67 -4.39
C LYS A 26 3.59 -7.61 -3.10
N ALA A 27 4.08 -6.84 -2.12
CA ALA A 27 3.41 -6.61 -0.85
C ALA A 27 2.56 -5.33 -0.86
N GLY A 28 3.01 -4.30 -1.58
CA GLY A 28 2.30 -3.03 -1.65
C GLY A 28 2.87 -2.09 -2.71
N GLU A 29 2.12 -1.05 -3.05
CA GLU A 29 2.61 0.07 -3.85
C GLU A 29 1.88 1.34 -3.48
N GLY A 30 2.56 2.47 -3.51
CA GLY A 30 1.91 3.76 -3.35
C GLY A 30 2.75 4.91 -3.85
N THR A 31 2.08 6.03 -4.10
CA THR A 31 2.72 7.25 -4.59
C THR A 31 2.97 8.24 -3.46
N TYR A 32 4.19 8.78 -3.44
CA TYR A 32 4.59 9.85 -2.55
C TYR A 32 4.93 11.10 -3.35
N LYS A 33 4.61 12.28 -2.82
CA LYS A 33 4.99 13.57 -3.37
C LYS A 33 5.34 14.52 -2.23
N ASP A 34 6.49 15.18 -2.32
CA ASP A 34 6.96 16.12 -1.30
C ASP A 34 6.98 15.51 0.12
N ASN A 35 7.34 14.22 0.21
CA ASN A 35 7.36 13.40 1.43
C ASN A 35 5.99 13.12 2.06
N LYS A 36 4.90 13.32 1.33
CA LYS A 36 3.54 12.97 1.73
C LYS A 36 2.98 11.91 0.79
N ARG A 37 2.05 11.09 1.29
CA ARG A 37 1.28 10.20 0.41
C ARG A 37 0.36 11.05 -0.46
N ASP A 38 0.40 10.81 -1.76
CA ASP A 38 -0.39 11.56 -2.73
C ASP A 38 -0.82 10.61 -3.85
N GLY A 39 -2.07 10.17 -3.79
CA GLY A 39 -2.65 9.11 -4.60
C GLY A 39 -2.96 7.83 -3.84
N ILE A 40 -3.02 6.72 -4.57
CA ILE A 40 -3.48 5.42 -4.05
C ILE A 40 -2.30 4.66 -3.44
N LEU A 41 -2.52 4.12 -2.23
CA LEU A 41 -1.73 3.07 -1.63
C LEU A 41 -2.52 1.76 -1.69
N ILE A 42 -1.92 0.71 -2.22
CA ILE A 42 -2.48 -0.64 -2.24
C ILE A 42 -1.55 -1.56 -1.45
N GLU A 43 -2.11 -2.41 -0.60
CA GLU A 43 -1.43 -3.56 0.00
C GLU A 43 -2.11 -4.84 -0.47
N TRP A 44 -1.31 -5.90 -0.66
CA TRP A 44 -1.79 -7.22 -1.04
C TRP A 44 -1.49 -8.24 0.04
N HIS A 45 -2.35 -9.24 0.18
CA HIS A 45 -2.05 -10.48 0.88
C HIS A 45 -1.00 -11.28 0.12
N LYS A 46 -0.32 -12.20 0.81
CA LYS A 46 0.68 -13.10 0.17
C LYS A 46 0.09 -13.95 -0.95
N ASN A 47 -1.22 -14.19 -0.96
CA ASN A 47 -1.89 -14.91 -2.04
C ASN A 47 -2.19 -14.05 -3.27
N GLY A 48 -1.80 -12.77 -3.27
CA GLY A 48 -2.01 -11.83 -4.36
C GLY A 48 -3.36 -11.11 -4.34
N ASN A 49 -4.26 -11.42 -3.39
CA ASN A 49 -5.50 -10.66 -3.23
C ASN A 49 -5.22 -9.30 -2.62
N LYS A 50 -5.99 -8.28 -3.02
CA LYS A 50 -5.94 -6.97 -2.35
C LYS A 50 -6.28 -7.17 -0.88
N LYS A 51 -5.56 -6.47 -0.02
CA LYS A 51 -5.77 -6.43 1.43
C LYS A 51 -6.32 -5.07 1.85
N MET A 52 -5.78 -4.02 1.26
CA MET A 52 -6.13 -2.64 1.59
C MET A 52 -5.91 -1.74 0.39
N GLU A 53 -6.76 -0.74 0.26
CA GLU A 53 -6.61 0.36 -0.67
C GLU A 53 -6.93 1.65 0.08
N GLN A 54 -6.02 2.62 0.03
CA GLN A 54 -6.20 3.93 0.66
C GLN A 54 -5.94 5.01 -0.37
N ASN A 55 -6.83 5.99 -0.47
CA ASN A 55 -6.64 7.15 -1.33
C ASN A 55 -6.24 8.36 -0.50
N PHE A 56 -5.13 9.00 -0.86
CA PHE A 56 -4.62 10.19 -0.21
C PHE A 56 -4.60 11.37 -1.17
N ASP A 57 -4.88 12.57 -0.66
CA ASP A 57 -4.62 13.84 -1.35
C ASP A 57 -3.75 14.71 -0.44
N ALA A 58 -2.52 15.02 -0.90
CA ALA A 58 -1.55 15.82 -0.15
C ALA A 58 -1.34 15.37 1.32
N GLY A 59 -1.40 14.05 1.57
CA GLY A 59 -1.26 13.41 2.89
C GLY A 59 -2.56 13.23 3.68
N ASN A 60 -3.70 13.75 3.19
CA ASN A 60 -5.00 13.55 3.82
C ASN A 60 -5.68 12.27 3.30
N LEU A 61 -6.09 11.38 4.19
CA LEU A 61 -6.83 10.17 3.82
C LEU A 61 -8.25 10.55 3.39
N LEU A 62 -8.59 10.25 2.13
CA LEU A 62 -9.93 10.50 1.57
C LEU A 62 -10.84 9.29 1.73
N SER A 63 -10.31 8.09 1.47
CA SER A 63 -11.05 6.85 1.58
C SER A 63 -10.12 5.68 1.85
N ASN A 64 -10.69 4.63 2.44
CA ASN A 64 -10.04 3.36 2.62
C ASN A 64 -11.03 2.23 2.34
N LYS A 65 -10.48 1.12 1.86
CA LYS A 65 -11.19 -0.15 1.71
C LYS A 65 -10.28 -1.27 2.18
N PHE A 66 -10.88 -2.31 2.71
CA PHE A 66 -10.18 -3.48 3.22
C PHE A 66 -10.81 -4.73 2.66
N TRP A 67 -9.99 -5.75 2.42
CA TRP A 67 -10.45 -7.05 1.96
C TRP A 67 -9.76 -8.17 2.73
N ASP A 68 -10.52 -9.21 3.05
CA ASP A 68 -9.99 -10.43 3.64
C ASP A 68 -9.14 -11.23 2.64
N LYS A 69 -8.57 -12.35 3.10
CA LYS A 69 -7.74 -13.22 2.25
C LYS A 69 -8.52 -13.83 1.08
N GLU A 70 -9.85 -13.93 1.17
CA GLU A 70 -10.71 -14.48 0.13
C GLU A 70 -11.12 -13.42 -0.90
N GLY A 71 -10.90 -12.14 -0.60
CA GLY A 71 -11.24 -11.01 -1.44
C GLY A 71 -12.59 -10.37 -1.13
N ASN A 72 -13.22 -10.72 0.01
CA ASN A 72 -14.45 -10.07 0.45
C ASN A 72 -14.12 -8.73 1.13
N GLU A 73 -14.91 -7.70 0.85
CA GLU A 73 -14.76 -6.39 1.50
C GLU A 73 -15.14 -6.50 2.99
N VAL A 74 -14.32 -5.90 3.85
CA VAL A 74 -14.48 -5.92 5.31
C VAL A 74 -14.35 -4.51 5.89
N ASP A 75 -14.94 -4.28 7.05
CA ASP A 75 -15.04 -2.92 7.61
C ASP A 75 -13.74 -2.41 8.28
N SER A 76 -12.72 -3.27 8.43
CA SER A 76 -11.47 -2.88 9.09
C SER A 76 -10.24 -3.65 8.64
N TYR A 77 -9.06 -3.10 8.93
CA TYR A 77 -7.78 -3.77 8.70
C TYR A 77 -7.64 -5.05 9.52
N GLU A 78 -8.17 -5.09 10.75
CA GLU A 78 -8.22 -6.32 11.56
C GLU A 78 -9.08 -7.38 10.87
N GLY A 79 -10.23 -6.99 10.30
CA GLY A 79 -11.05 -7.87 9.46
C GLY A 79 -10.27 -8.46 8.29
N ALA A 80 -9.45 -7.64 7.63
CA ALA A 80 -8.62 -8.09 6.51
C ALA A 80 -7.55 -9.11 6.91
N ASN A 81 -7.07 -9.08 8.17
CA ASN A 81 -6.00 -9.96 8.64
C ASN A 81 -6.50 -11.31 9.20
N LYS A 82 -7.81 -11.43 9.48
CA LYS A 82 -8.42 -12.72 9.86
C LYS A 82 -8.21 -13.75 8.76
#